data_AF-A0AAV7LLB0-F1
#
_entry.id   AF-A0AAV7LLB0-F1
#
_cell.length_a   1.000
_cell.length_b   1.000
_cell.length_c   1.000
_cell.angle_alpha   90.00
_cell.angle_beta   90.00
_cell.angle_gamma   90.00
#
_symmetry.space_group_name_H-M   'P 1'
#
loop_
_entity.id
_entity.type
_entity.pdbx_description
1 polymer ?
#
loop_
_entity_poly.entity_id
_entity_poly.type
_entity_poly.pdbx_seq_one_letter_code
_entity_poly.pdbx_strand_id
1 'polypeptide(L)'
;MAVEDHLNTSPDQDQELLFLCSKLVDLEDRSLRDNLHFFGFLEQVEGADGLTFLKETLPSLTGISFDPPLEFQRAHRLGPKKAEYSCRPHPIIACLLCHAQARQLIFTACSQGQFQADGCEVHVTADFSKETNDHCKAFLSLRPRLHQLEVKYGLFEPARMWITENGQCQDFYDPEDSTVLPRRPDAQVHGHDSAGLTC
;
A
#
# COMPACT_ATOMS: atom_id res chain seq x y z
N MET A 1 -21.49 27.94 -38.80
CA MET A 1 -20.19 27.25 -38.97
C MET A 1 -20.03 26.30 -37.79
N ALA A 2 -20.49 25.06 -37.96
CA ALA A 2 -20.14 23.99 -37.03
C ALA A 2 -18.73 23.54 -37.40
N VAL A 3 -17.80 23.62 -36.45
CA VAL A 3 -16.50 22.96 -36.56
C VAL A 3 -16.78 21.52 -36.15
N GLU A 4 -16.90 20.62 -37.14
CA GLU A 4 -17.01 19.20 -36.85
C GLU A 4 -15.64 18.71 -36.35
N ASP A 5 -15.60 18.29 -35.09
CA ASP A 5 -14.48 17.60 -34.47
C ASP A 5 -14.31 16.23 -35.15
N HIS A 6 -13.38 16.16 -36.10
CA HIS A 6 -12.86 14.90 -36.60
C HIS A 6 -11.69 14.44 -35.72
N LEU A 7 -11.97 14.09 -34.45
CA LEU A 7 -11.07 13.23 -33.69
C LEU A 7 -11.35 11.79 -34.08
N ASN A 8 -10.91 11.43 -35.28
CA ASN A 8 -10.83 10.05 -35.71
C ASN A 8 -9.58 9.43 -35.06
N THR A 9 -9.62 9.23 -33.75
CA THR A 9 -8.55 8.54 -33.04
C THR A 9 -8.57 7.09 -33.50
N SER A 10 -7.54 6.71 -34.25
CA SER A 10 -7.41 5.32 -34.70
C SER A 10 -7.25 4.43 -33.46
N PRO A 11 -7.88 3.25 -33.37
CA PRO A 11 -7.72 2.35 -32.23
C PRO A 11 -6.25 1.96 -31.96
N ASP A 12 -5.40 2.06 -32.99
CA ASP A 12 -3.96 1.85 -32.90
C ASP A 12 -3.25 2.96 -32.09
N GLN A 13 -3.73 4.21 -32.19
CA GLN A 13 -3.20 5.35 -31.43
C GLN A 13 -3.60 5.28 -29.96
N ASP A 14 -4.83 4.84 -29.66
CA ASP A 14 -5.27 4.64 -28.28
C ASP A 14 -4.48 3.53 -27.59
N GLN A 15 -4.18 2.45 -28.31
CA GLN A 15 -3.31 1.38 -27.81
C GLN A 15 -1.88 1.85 -27.55
N GLU A 16 -1.32 2.66 -28.45
CA GLU A 16 0.01 3.24 -28.27
C GLU A 16 0.05 4.21 -27.07
N LEU A 17 -0.99 5.03 -26.89
CA LEU A 17 -1.11 5.92 -25.74
C LEU A 17 -1.17 5.13 -24.42
N LEU A 18 -1.99 4.08 -24.35
CA LEU A 18 -2.08 3.22 -23.17
C LEU A 18 -0.73 2.55 -22.85
N PHE A 19 -0.02 2.07 -23.87
CA PHE A 19 1.31 1.49 -23.71
C PHE A 19 2.32 2.51 -23.17
N LEU A 20 2.33 3.73 -23.70
CA LEU A 20 3.22 4.79 -23.25
C LEU A 20 2.89 5.23 -21.81
N CYS A 21 1.61 5.38 -21.46
CA CYS A 21 1.20 5.68 -20.09
C CYS A 21 1.68 4.60 -19.12
N SER A 22 1.46 3.32 -19.43
CA SER A 22 1.93 2.20 -18.59
C SER A 22 3.45 2.23 -18.39
N LYS A 23 4.21 2.56 -19.44
CA LYS A 23 5.67 2.68 -19.35
C LYS A 23 6.10 3.86 -18.49
N LEU A 24 5.40 5.00 -18.54
CA LEU A 24 5.69 6.16 -17.70
C LEU A 24 5.45 5.84 -16.22
N VAL A 25 4.36 5.14 -15.91
CA VAL A 25 4.03 4.69 -14.55
C VAL A 25 5.10 3.75 -14.01
N ASP A 26 5.52 2.74 -14.80
CA ASP A 26 6.59 1.82 -14.39
C ASP A 26 7.93 2.55 -14.13
N LEU A 27 8.26 3.55 -14.96
CA LEU A 27 9.47 4.35 -14.74
C LEU A 27 9.37 5.22 -13.47
N GLU A 28 8.22 5.83 -13.22
CA GLU A 28 7.97 6.62 -12.02
C GLU A 28 8.07 5.73 -10.76
N ASP A 29 7.36 4.61 -10.72
CA ASP A 29 7.38 3.70 -9.57
C ASP A 29 8.79 3.15 -9.30
N ARG A 30 9.56 2.82 -10.35
CA ARG A 30 10.96 2.39 -10.17
C ARG A 30 11.85 3.49 -9.59
N SER A 31 11.56 4.75 -9.87
CA SER A 31 12.26 5.89 -9.29
C SER A 31 11.82 6.17 -7.84
N LEU A 32 10.61 5.76 -7.46
CA LEU A 32 10.04 5.99 -6.12
C LEU A 32 10.20 4.80 -5.17
N ARG A 33 10.51 3.60 -5.67
CA ARG A 33 10.56 2.32 -4.90
C ARG A 33 11.40 2.33 -3.62
N ASP A 34 12.37 3.23 -3.53
CA ASP A 34 13.30 3.35 -2.40
C ASP A 34 12.89 4.49 -1.44
N ASN A 35 11.86 5.28 -1.80
CA ASN A 35 11.25 6.29 -0.95
C ASN A 35 10.16 5.66 -0.08
N LEU A 36 10.14 6.06 1.19
CA LEU A 36 9.09 5.73 2.16
C LEU A 36 8.48 7.00 2.73
N HIS A 37 7.18 6.95 3.01
CA HIS A 37 6.45 7.98 3.76
C HIS A 37 6.26 7.56 5.20
N PHE A 38 6.58 8.47 6.12
CA PHE A 38 6.37 8.31 7.55
C PHE A 38 5.33 9.32 8.02
N PHE A 39 4.19 8.81 8.49
CA PHE A 39 3.09 9.62 9.01
C PHE A 39 3.07 9.55 10.54
N GLY A 40 2.58 10.60 11.20
CA GLY A 40 2.31 10.60 12.63
C GLY A 40 3.42 11.17 13.51
N PHE A 41 4.63 11.37 12.99
CA PHE A 41 5.68 12.10 13.71
C PHE A 41 5.29 13.56 13.93
N LEU A 42 5.31 14.01 15.19
CA LEU A 42 5.09 15.41 15.59
C LEU A 42 5.99 16.36 14.79
N GLU A 43 5.49 17.56 14.47
CA GLU A 43 6.29 18.55 13.75
C GLU A 43 7.54 18.93 14.54
N GLN A 44 8.68 19.06 13.85
CA GLN A 44 9.98 19.46 14.41
C GLN A 44 10.65 18.46 15.36
N VAL A 45 10.08 17.28 15.61
CA VAL A 45 10.69 16.24 16.45
C VAL A 45 12.05 15.76 15.92
N GLU A 46 12.25 15.84 14.60
CA GLU A 46 13.49 15.48 13.93
C GLU A 46 14.65 16.46 14.19
N GLY A 47 14.35 17.64 14.74
CA GLY A 47 15.34 18.68 14.96
C GLY A 47 15.95 19.22 13.66
N ALA A 48 17.28 19.32 13.62
CA ALA A 48 18.01 19.89 12.49
C ALA A 48 18.31 18.89 11.37
N ASP A 49 18.36 17.58 11.67
CA ASP A 49 18.72 16.54 10.72
C ASP A 49 17.78 15.33 10.79
N GLY A 50 16.87 15.27 9.82
CA GLY A 50 15.92 14.17 9.67
C GLY A 50 16.56 12.82 9.35
N LEU A 51 17.78 12.79 8.78
CA LEU A 51 18.47 11.54 8.47
C LEU A 51 18.89 10.85 9.76
N THR A 52 19.62 11.56 10.62
CA THR A 52 20.08 11.04 11.91
C THR A 52 18.89 10.64 12.78
N PHE A 53 17.85 11.48 12.85
CA PHE A 53 16.61 11.15 13.56
C PHE A 53 16.02 9.80 13.14
N LEU A 54 15.85 9.56 11.83
CA LEU A 54 15.29 8.31 11.34
C LEU A 54 16.21 7.11 11.58
N LYS A 55 17.53 7.28 11.43
CA LYS A 55 18.51 6.21 11.68
C LYS A 55 18.47 5.71 13.13
N GLU A 56 18.27 6.62 14.08
CA GLU A 56 18.22 6.27 15.51
C GLU A 56 16.83 5.78 15.94
N THR A 57 15.77 6.37 15.38
CA THR A 57 14.39 6.07 15.77
C THR A 57 13.86 4.78 15.16
N LEU A 58 14.17 4.48 13.90
CA LEU A 58 13.53 3.34 13.22
C LEU A 58 13.90 1.96 13.80
N PRO A 59 15.16 1.67 14.19
CA PRO A 59 15.49 0.39 14.81
C PRO A 59 14.73 0.17 16.12
N SER A 60 14.63 1.20 16.96
CA SER A 60 13.90 1.13 18.24
C SER A 60 12.39 1.05 18.03
N LEU A 61 11.86 1.79 17.05
CA LEU A 61 10.44 1.84 16.72
C LEU A 61 9.93 0.52 16.12
N THR A 62 10.70 -0.08 15.21
CA THR A 62 10.30 -1.30 14.48
C THR A 62 10.72 -2.59 15.18
N GLY A 63 11.64 -2.51 16.14
CA GLY A 63 12.27 -3.67 16.79
C GLY A 63 13.18 -4.47 15.85
N ILE A 64 13.53 -3.92 14.69
CA ILE A 64 14.39 -4.56 13.69
C ILE A 64 15.84 -4.16 13.96
N SER A 65 16.71 -5.16 14.07
CA SER A 65 18.16 -4.94 14.00
C SER A 65 18.59 -4.93 12.53
N PHE A 66 19.09 -3.78 12.05
CA PHE A 66 19.61 -3.63 10.70
C PHE A 66 21.13 -3.83 10.69
N ASP A 67 21.60 -4.81 9.91
CA ASP A 67 23.03 -5.03 9.63
C ASP A 67 23.20 -5.20 8.11
N PRO A 68 23.85 -4.25 7.40
CA PRO A 68 24.43 -3.00 7.90
C PRO A 68 23.38 -1.99 8.41
N PRO A 69 23.78 -0.92 9.11
CA PRO A 69 22.88 0.14 9.56
C PRO A 69 22.06 0.75 8.43
N LEU A 70 20.91 1.35 8.78
CA LEU A 70 20.09 2.07 7.81
C LEU A 70 20.84 3.27 7.24
N GLU A 71 20.89 3.34 5.92
CA GLU A 71 21.46 4.46 5.19
C GLU A 71 20.40 5.12 4.31
N PHE A 72 20.39 6.45 4.35
CA PHE A 72 19.41 7.28 3.66
C PHE A 72 20.13 8.25 2.73
N GLN A 73 19.60 8.43 1.52
CA GLN A 73 20.08 9.44 0.58
C GLN A 73 19.55 10.83 0.94
N ARG A 74 18.29 10.90 1.38
CA ARG A 74 17.59 12.15 1.74
C ARG A 74 16.45 11.86 2.70
N ALA A 75 16.15 12.81 3.58
CA ALA A 75 14.98 12.80 4.45
C ALA A 75 14.50 14.24 4.66
N HIS A 76 13.22 14.50 4.43
CA HIS A 76 12.64 15.84 4.55
C HIS A 76 11.12 15.76 4.76
N ARG A 77 10.53 16.82 5.33
CA ARG A 77 9.07 16.95 5.43
C ARG A 77 8.46 17.48 4.15
N LEU A 78 7.25 17.03 3.86
CA LEU A 78 6.45 17.58 2.77
C LEU A 78 5.89 18.96 3.12
N GLY A 79 6.17 19.95 2.29
CA GLY A 79 5.59 21.29 2.41
C GLY A 79 6.39 22.25 3.30
N PRO A 80 5.87 23.47 3.54
CA PRO A 80 6.53 24.47 4.36
C PRO A 80 6.49 24.09 5.84
N LYS A 81 7.48 24.58 6.60
CA LYS A 81 7.57 24.37 8.05
C LYS A 81 6.28 24.82 8.75
N LYS A 82 5.74 23.96 9.62
CA LYS A 82 4.62 24.26 10.52
C LYS A 82 5.11 24.43 11.96
N ALA A 83 4.24 25.01 12.78
CA ALA A 83 4.43 25.02 14.23
C ALA A 83 4.34 23.58 14.80
N GLU A 84 5.06 23.31 15.89
CA GLU A 84 5.14 22.01 16.58
C GLU A 84 3.77 21.34 16.81
N TYR A 85 2.77 22.12 17.22
CA TYR A 85 1.46 21.61 17.64
C TYR A 85 0.40 21.64 16.53
N SER A 86 0.79 21.35 15.29
CA SER A 86 -0.18 21.18 14.21
C SER A 86 -1.03 19.94 14.46
N CYS A 87 -2.37 20.08 14.43
CA CYS A 87 -3.30 18.94 14.53
C CYS A 87 -3.13 17.90 13.41
N ARG A 88 -2.39 18.27 12.34
CA ARG A 88 -2.03 17.37 11.24
C ARG A 88 -0.56 17.59 10.88
N PRO A 89 0.37 16.82 11.47
CA PRO A 89 1.78 16.90 11.11
C PRO A 89 1.98 16.46 9.65
N HIS A 90 2.94 17.06 8.97
CA HIS A 90 3.31 16.63 7.62
C HIS A 90 4.09 15.31 7.67
N PRO A 91 3.90 14.44 6.67
CA PRO A 91 4.72 13.25 6.57
C PRO A 91 6.18 13.62 6.27
N ILE A 92 7.07 12.78 6.78
CA ILE A 92 8.48 12.76 6.39
C ILE A 92 8.60 11.82 5.20
N ILE A 93 9.25 12.25 4.13
CA ILE A 93 9.68 11.36 3.04
C ILE A 93 11.17 11.13 3.18
N ALA A 94 11.56 9.84 3.22
CA ALA A 94 12.95 9.46 3.19
C ALA A 94 13.24 8.42 2.10
N CYS A 95 14.36 8.60 1.39
CA CYS A 95 14.87 7.67 0.39
C CYS A 95 15.97 6.82 1.02
N LEU A 96 15.78 5.50 1.06
CA LEU A 96 16.80 4.57 1.53
C LEU A 96 17.81 4.29 0.43
N LEU A 97 19.06 4.04 0.84
CA LEU A 97 20.12 3.64 -0.08
C LEU A 97 20.00 2.17 -0.51
N CYS A 98 19.40 1.33 0.35
CA CYS A 98 19.27 -0.11 0.13
C CYS A 98 17.79 -0.50 -0.06
N HIS A 99 17.45 -0.95 -1.26
CA HIS A 99 16.10 -1.40 -1.59
C HIS A 99 15.60 -2.54 -0.69
N ALA A 100 16.49 -3.49 -0.33
CA ALA A 100 16.12 -4.62 0.50
C ALA A 100 15.69 -4.18 1.92
N GLN A 101 16.37 -3.18 2.49
CA GLN A 101 16.00 -2.62 3.80
C GLN A 101 14.67 -1.85 3.72
N ALA A 102 14.42 -1.12 2.63
CA ALA A 102 13.15 -0.42 2.42
C ALA A 102 11.97 -1.42 2.37
N ARG A 103 12.13 -2.51 1.61
CA ARG A 103 11.14 -3.61 1.56
C ARG A 103 10.92 -4.27 2.91
N GLN A 104 11.99 -4.53 3.67
CA GLN A 104 11.89 -5.12 5.00
C GLN A 104 11.10 -4.23 5.94
N LEU A 105 11.33 -2.91 5.90
CA LEU A 105 10.65 -1.95 6.75
C LEU A 105 9.15 -1.86 6.41
N ILE A 106 8.80 -1.84 5.12
CA ILE A 106 7.40 -1.89 4.68
C ILE A 106 6.72 -3.19 5.07
N PHE A 107 7.39 -4.33 4.88
CA PHE A 107 6.85 -5.62 5.30
C PHE A 107 6.56 -5.65 6.80
N THR A 108 7.49 -5.16 7.63
CA THR A 108 7.27 -5.07 9.07
C THR A 108 6.14 -4.10 9.42
N ALA A 109 6.05 -2.95 8.76
CA ALA A 109 4.96 -2.00 8.95
C ALA A 109 3.60 -2.61 8.62
N CYS A 110 3.49 -3.37 7.52
CA CYS A 110 2.24 -4.07 7.17
C CYS A 110 1.90 -5.18 8.17
N SER A 111 2.89 -5.87 8.72
CA SER A 111 2.71 -6.96 9.67
C SER A 111 2.32 -6.49 11.07
N GLN A 112 2.98 -5.44 11.57
CA GLN A 112 2.73 -4.88 12.90
C GLN A 112 1.63 -3.81 12.91
N GLY A 113 1.33 -3.23 11.74
CA GLY A 113 0.33 -2.20 11.55
C GLY A 113 0.86 -0.81 11.90
N GLN A 114 0.75 -0.44 13.18
CA GLN A 114 1.09 0.89 13.66
C GLN A 114 2.17 0.84 14.72
N PHE A 115 3.08 1.81 14.67
CA PHE A 115 4.12 1.99 15.67
C PHE A 115 3.73 3.10 16.63
N GLN A 116 4.32 3.11 17.83
CA GLN A 116 4.11 4.15 18.83
C GLN A 116 5.40 4.95 19.00
N ALA A 117 5.34 6.26 18.74
CA ALA A 117 6.45 7.18 18.97
C ALA A 117 5.92 8.41 19.73
N ASP A 118 6.48 8.71 20.91
CA ASP A 118 6.09 9.86 21.74
C ASP A 118 4.57 10.00 21.97
N GLY A 119 3.88 8.86 22.13
CA GLY A 119 2.43 8.81 22.32
C GLY A 119 1.60 9.04 21.05
N CYS A 120 2.22 9.10 19.88
CA CYS A 120 1.58 9.22 18.59
C CYS A 120 1.68 7.90 17.80
N GLU A 121 0.62 7.60 17.04
CA GLU A 121 0.58 6.49 16.09
C GLU A 121 1.38 6.86 14.83
N VAL A 122 2.43 6.09 14.56
CA VAL A 122 3.28 6.25 13.38
C VAL A 122 2.96 5.16 12.37
N HIS A 123 2.73 5.58 11.12
CA HIS A 123 2.52 4.68 9.99
C HIS A 123 3.63 4.85 8.98
N VAL A 124 4.05 3.74 8.37
CA VAL A 124 5.03 3.74 7.28
C VAL A 124 4.41 3.13 6.04
N THR A 125 4.52 3.84 4.92
CA THR A 125 4.01 3.37 3.62
C THR A 125 5.06 3.58 2.53
N ALA A 126 4.99 2.78 1.47
CA ALA A 126 5.81 3.00 0.29
C ALA A 126 5.32 4.23 -0.49
N ASP A 127 6.21 4.80 -1.30
CA ASP A 127 5.91 5.90 -2.21
C ASP A 127 5.61 5.34 -3.61
N PHE A 128 4.43 5.66 -4.14
CA PHE A 128 3.98 5.22 -5.46
C PHE A 128 3.57 6.39 -6.32
N SER A 129 3.65 6.19 -7.63
CA SER A 129 2.98 7.04 -8.60
C SER A 129 1.50 7.21 -8.26
N LYS A 130 0.90 8.28 -8.78
CA LYS A 130 -0.52 8.53 -8.55
C LYS A 130 -1.39 7.38 -9.07
N GLU A 131 -1.08 6.86 -10.25
CA GLU A 131 -1.85 5.79 -10.88
C GLU A 131 -1.80 4.51 -10.05
N THR A 132 -0.61 4.10 -9.61
CA THR A 132 -0.44 2.95 -8.72
C THR A 132 -1.16 3.16 -7.39
N ASN A 133 -1.07 4.36 -6.79
CA ASN A 133 -1.82 4.68 -5.57
C ASN A 133 -3.34 4.59 -5.76
N ASP A 134 -3.87 5.10 -6.88
CA ASP A 134 -5.30 5.06 -7.17
C ASP A 134 -5.75 3.62 -7.44
N HIS A 135 -4.91 2.80 -8.07
CA HIS A 135 -5.13 1.37 -8.25
C HIS A 135 -5.13 0.61 -6.91
N CYS A 136 -4.17 0.89 -6.02
CA CYS A 136 -4.16 0.37 -4.65
C CYS A 136 -5.43 0.76 -3.87
N LYS A 137 -5.93 1.99 -4.07
CA LYS A 137 -7.20 2.44 -3.44
C LYS A 137 -8.41 1.71 -3.99
N ALA A 138 -8.43 1.35 -5.27
CA ALA A 138 -9.55 0.63 -5.86
C ALA A 138 -9.79 -0.72 -5.14
N PHE A 139 -8.74 -1.41 -4.72
CA PHE A 139 -8.83 -2.63 -3.91
C PHE A 139 -9.42 -2.42 -2.50
N LEU A 140 -9.43 -1.18 -1.97
CA LEU A 140 -10.06 -0.91 -0.66
C LEU A 140 -11.55 -1.24 -0.66
N SER A 141 -12.21 -1.13 -1.83
CA SER A 141 -13.61 -1.50 -2.01
C SER A 141 -13.89 -2.98 -1.76
N LEU A 142 -12.88 -3.84 -1.93
CA LEU A 142 -13.01 -5.29 -1.75
C LEU A 142 -12.86 -5.72 -0.28
N ARG A 143 -12.23 -4.90 0.56
CA ARG A 143 -11.94 -5.24 1.97
C ARG A 143 -13.18 -5.64 2.78
N PRO A 144 -14.32 -4.92 2.72
CA PRO A 144 -15.52 -5.31 3.48
C PRO A 144 -16.03 -6.69 3.08
N ARG A 145 -15.98 -7.01 1.78
CA ARG A 145 -16.42 -8.31 1.26
C ARG A 145 -15.48 -9.43 1.69
N LEU A 146 -14.17 -9.22 1.61
CA LEU A 146 -13.18 -10.21 2.03
C LEU A 146 -13.21 -10.46 3.54
N HIS A 147 -13.46 -9.42 4.33
CA HIS A 147 -13.68 -9.55 5.77
C HIS A 147 -14.94 -10.37 6.08
N GLN A 148 -16.04 -10.19 5.33
CA GLN A 148 -17.24 -11.01 5.49
C GLN A 148 -17.01 -12.48 5.13
N LEU A 149 -16.07 -12.75 4.23
CA LEU A 149 -15.71 -14.11 3.80
C LEU A 149 -14.62 -14.74 4.67
N GLU A 150 -14.13 -14.04 5.71
CA GLU A 150 -13.07 -14.48 6.62
C GLU A 150 -11.79 -14.95 5.89
N VAL A 151 -11.53 -14.40 4.72
CA VAL A 151 -10.38 -14.75 3.88
C VAL A 151 -9.19 -13.87 4.24
N LYS A 152 -8.00 -14.48 4.35
CA LYS A 152 -6.76 -13.73 4.50
C LYS A 152 -6.42 -13.06 3.19
N TYR A 153 -6.07 -11.78 3.25
CA TYR A 153 -5.67 -11.03 2.08
C TYR A 153 -4.57 -10.05 2.40
N GLY A 154 -3.90 -9.56 1.36
CA GLY A 154 -2.96 -8.46 1.44
C GLY A 154 -2.76 -7.82 0.08
N LEU A 155 -2.11 -6.66 0.10
CA LEU A 155 -1.69 -5.97 -1.11
C LEU A 155 -0.17 -6.12 -1.23
N PHE A 156 0.28 -6.50 -2.41
CA PHE A 156 1.68 -6.63 -2.76
C PHE A 156 2.06 -5.49 -3.70
N GLU A 157 3.27 -4.97 -3.50
CA GLU A 157 3.78 -3.88 -4.33
C GLU A 157 3.98 -4.31 -5.80
N PRO A 158 3.63 -3.46 -6.78
CA PRO A 158 3.10 -2.10 -6.62
C PRO A 158 1.58 -2.03 -6.39
N ALA A 159 0.77 -2.97 -6.90
CA ALA A 159 -0.69 -2.95 -6.73
C ALA A 159 -1.32 -4.31 -7.10
N ARG A 160 -0.86 -5.40 -6.49
CA ARG A 160 -1.46 -6.73 -6.67
C ARG A 160 -2.09 -7.21 -5.39
N MET A 161 -3.36 -7.56 -5.44
CA MET A 161 -4.03 -8.12 -4.27
C MET A 161 -3.86 -9.63 -4.25
N TRP A 162 -3.46 -10.19 -3.12
CA TRP A 162 -3.47 -11.63 -2.91
C TRP A 162 -4.52 -12.01 -1.87
N ILE A 163 -5.11 -13.17 -2.07
CA ILE A 163 -6.08 -13.78 -1.17
C ILE A 163 -5.68 -15.22 -0.91
N THR A 164 -5.99 -15.74 0.27
CA THR A 164 -5.79 -17.16 0.60
C THR A 164 -7.13 -17.85 0.81
N GLU A 165 -7.51 -18.68 -0.15
CA GLU A 165 -8.72 -19.51 -0.10
C GLU A 165 -8.32 -20.98 0.01
N ASN A 166 -8.83 -21.70 1.02
CA ASN A 166 -8.58 -23.14 1.21
C ASN A 166 -7.08 -23.54 1.21
N GLY A 167 -6.20 -22.65 1.68
CA GLY A 167 -4.75 -22.87 1.70
C GLY A 167 -4.03 -22.60 0.38
N GLN A 168 -4.74 -22.19 -0.68
CA GLN A 168 -4.16 -21.71 -1.93
C GLN A 168 -4.13 -20.19 -1.95
N CYS A 169 -2.97 -19.63 -2.31
CA CYS A 169 -2.81 -18.19 -2.50
C CYS A 169 -3.04 -17.86 -3.98
N GLN A 170 -3.98 -16.97 -4.26
CA GLN A 170 -4.25 -16.44 -5.59
C GLN A 170 -4.00 -14.93 -5.57
N ASP A 171 -3.29 -14.41 -6.57
CA ASP A 171 -3.08 -12.99 -6.76
C ASP A 171 -3.78 -12.49 -8.03
N PHE A 172 -4.22 -11.24 -7.98
CA PHE A 172 -4.89 -10.58 -9.10
C PHE A 172 -4.55 -9.10 -9.15
N TYR A 173 -4.60 -8.57 -10.36
CA TYR A 173 -4.25 -7.18 -10.65
C TYR A 173 -5.48 -6.31 -10.82
N ASP A 174 -6.60 -6.84 -11.31
CA ASP A 174 -7.79 -6.01 -11.55
C ASP A 174 -8.78 -6.09 -10.36
N PRO A 175 -9.07 -4.98 -9.67
CA PRO A 175 -10.03 -4.96 -8.57
C PRO A 175 -11.46 -5.35 -9.00
N GLU A 176 -11.80 -5.25 -10.28
CA GLU A 176 -13.09 -5.66 -10.82
C GLU A 176 -13.15 -7.16 -11.17
N ASP A 177 -12.03 -7.87 -11.12
CA ASP A 177 -11.97 -9.30 -11.39
C ASP A 177 -12.65 -10.11 -10.27
N SER A 178 -13.97 -10.19 -10.38
CA SER A 178 -14.83 -10.92 -9.45
C SER A 178 -14.65 -12.43 -9.51
N THR A 179 -13.94 -12.96 -10.51
CA THR A 179 -13.72 -14.41 -10.66
C THR A 179 -12.80 -14.97 -9.60
N VAL A 180 -11.92 -14.11 -9.06
CA VAL A 180 -10.93 -14.46 -8.05
C VAL A 180 -11.52 -14.35 -6.63
N LEU A 181 -12.64 -13.65 -6.45
CA LEU A 181 -13.25 -13.52 -5.12
C LEU A 181 -13.96 -14.81 -4.71
N PRO A 182 -13.73 -15.30 -3.46
CA PRO A 182 -14.44 -16.46 -2.93
C PRO A 182 -15.94 -16.26 -3.03
N ARG A 183 -16.65 -17.31 -3.44
CA ARG A 183 -18.11 -17.31 -3.36
C ARG A 183 -18.49 -17.43 -1.89
N ARG A 184 -19.58 -16.77 -1.49
CA ARG A 184 -20.14 -17.00 -0.15
C ARG A 184 -20.37 -18.50 -0.01
N PRO A 185 -19.94 -19.14 1.10
CA PRO A 185 -20.38 -20.50 1.35
C PRO A 185 -21.90 -20.45 1.38
N ASP A 186 -22.54 -21.19 0.48
CA ASP A 186 -23.98 -21.35 0.49
C ASP A 186 -24.36 -21.75 1.92
N ALA A 187 -25.24 -20.98 2.55
CA ALA A 187 -25.80 -21.36 3.83
C ALA A 187 -26.34 -22.77 3.62
N GLN A 188 -25.70 -23.77 4.24
CA GLN A 188 -26.16 -25.14 4.19
C GLN A 188 -27.59 -25.11 4.68
N VAL A 189 -28.54 -25.19 3.75
CA VAL A 189 -29.94 -25.45 4.06
C VAL A 189 -29.87 -26.77 4.81
N HIS A 190 -30.01 -26.69 6.13
CA HIS A 190 -30.15 -27.86 6.97
C HIS A 190 -31.42 -28.53 6.48
N GLY A 191 -31.24 -29.53 5.61
CA GLY A 191 -32.28 -30.48 5.29
C GLY A 191 -32.71 -31.08 6.61
N HIS A 192 -33.92 -30.73 7.03
CA HIS A 192 -34.64 -31.45 8.07
C HIS A 192 -34.92 -32.86 7.52
N ASP A 193 -33.94 -33.74 7.58
CA ASP A 193 -34.17 -35.18 7.45
C ASP A 193 -34.58 -35.71 8.81
N SER A 194 -35.87 -35.58 9.07
CA SER A 194 -36.60 -36.35 10.05
C SER A 194 -36.67 -37.82 9.62
N ALA A 195 -35.82 -38.66 10.20
CA ALA A 195 -35.97 -40.11 10.42
C ALA A 195 -34.71 -40.59 11.16
N GLY A 196 -34.69 -41.37 12.22
CA GLY A 196 -35.67 -42.18 12.91
C GLY A 196 -34.90 -43.22 13.73
N LEU A 197 -35.12 -43.24 15.04
CA LEU A 197 -35.01 -44.35 15.99
C LEU A 197 -33.70 -45.17 16.18
N THR A 198 -33.37 -45.30 17.49
CA THR A 198 -32.89 -46.49 18.24
C THR A 198 -31.51 -47.05 17.89
N CYS A 199 -30.60 -47.35 18.83
CA CYS A 199 -30.63 -47.53 20.30
C CYS A 199 -29.26 -47.15 20.90
#